data_AF-A0A527ZCI0-F1
#
_entry.id   AF-A0A527ZCI0-F1
#
_cell.length_a   1.000
_cell.length_b   1.000
_cell.length_c   1.000
_cell.angle_alpha   90.00
_cell.angle_beta   90.00
_cell.angle_gamma   90.00
#
_symmetry.space_group_name_H-M   'P 1'
#
loop_
_entity.id
_entity.type
_entity.pdbx_description
1 polymer ?
#
loop_
_entity_poly.entity_id
_entity_poly.type
_entity_poly.pdbx_seq_one_letter_code
_entity_poly.pdbx_strand_id
1 'polypeptide(L)'
;IGERFDAEGHPKDITTLHPIAAGDMYGIRGIDHLAKPGLLKRTLCGSYPSGPSSSEPPQIWNMIGDNSVAAYNVPSGILFDMHREAAAKRPGVLTKVGLDTFADPRHQGCAMNAAASEPIVSVQQFDGEEWLYFRSIVPDIS
;
A
#
# COMPACT_ATOMS: atom_id res chain seq x y z
N ILE A 1 -7.28 -10.89 13.39
CA ILE A 1 -6.25 -9.88 13.79
C ILE A 1 -6.92 -8.70 14.48
N GLY A 2 -7.84 -7.98 13.83
CA GLY A 2 -8.56 -6.85 14.44
C GLY A 2 -9.21 -7.16 15.79
N GLU A 3 -9.96 -8.26 15.89
CA GLU A 3 -10.60 -8.67 17.16
C GLU A 3 -9.59 -8.95 18.28
N ARG A 4 -8.44 -9.54 17.94
CA ARG A 4 -7.36 -9.78 18.90
C ARG A 4 -6.75 -8.46 19.38
N PHE A 5 -6.56 -7.51 18.46
CA PHE A 5 -6.09 -6.17 18.83
C PHE A 5 -7.07 -5.44 19.74
N ASP A 6 -8.38 -5.58 19.52
CA ASP A 6 -9.38 -4.98 20.40
C ASP A 6 -9.34 -5.57 21.81
N ALA A 7 -9.08 -6.88 21.93
CA ALA A 7 -9.04 -7.57 23.22
C ALA A 7 -7.70 -7.39 23.96
N GLU A 8 -6.58 -7.39 23.25
CA GLU A 8 -5.23 -7.48 23.83
C GLU A 8 -4.37 -6.24 23.58
N GLY A 9 -4.80 -5.34 22.70
CA GLY A 9 -3.97 -4.24 22.20
C GLY A 9 -2.84 -4.69 21.27
N HIS A 10 -2.82 -5.95 20.81
CA HIS A 10 -1.77 -6.52 19.95
C HIS A 10 -2.34 -7.37 18.80
N PRO A 11 -1.67 -7.44 17.62
CA PRO A 11 -0.40 -6.80 17.27
C PRO A 11 -0.52 -5.28 17.02
N LYS A 12 0.61 -4.58 16.95
CA LYS A 12 0.66 -3.13 16.68
C LYS A 12 1.50 -2.83 15.46
N ASP A 13 1.27 -1.65 14.88
CA ASP A 13 2.11 -1.05 13.84
C ASP A 13 2.34 -1.92 12.61
N ILE A 14 1.33 -2.68 12.18
CA ILE A 14 1.44 -3.58 11.04
C ILE A 14 1.58 -2.78 9.74
N THR A 15 2.40 -3.32 8.83
CA THR A 15 2.42 -2.91 7.42
C THR A 15 1.70 -3.96 6.60
N THR A 16 0.78 -3.54 5.72
CA THR A 16 0.07 -4.46 4.83
C THR A 16 0.37 -4.18 3.35
N LEU A 17 0.28 -5.23 2.53
CA LEU A 17 0.47 -5.19 1.08
C LEU A 17 -0.72 -5.85 0.41
N HIS A 18 -1.44 -5.10 -0.44
CA HIS A 18 -2.67 -5.54 -1.09
C HIS A 18 -2.67 -5.19 -2.58
N PRO A 19 -2.26 -6.12 -3.48
CA PRO A 19 -2.35 -5.88 -4.93
C PRO A 19 -3.75 -5.49 -5.41
N ILE A 20 -4.77 -6.05 -4.76
CA ILE A 20 -6.20 -5.79 -4.98
C ILE A 20 -6.86 -5.51 -3.64
N ALA A 21 -7.80 -4.57 -3.64
CA ALA A 21 -8.65 -4.25 -2.50
C ALA A 21 -9.26 -5.51 -1.87
N ALA A 22 -9.09 -5.66 -0.56
CA ALA A 22 -9.84 -6.64 0.21
C ALA A 22 -11.06 -5.94 0.82
N GLY A 23 -12.25 -6.49 0.56
CA GLY A 23 -13.52 -5.90 0.99
C GLY A 23 -14.19 -5.05 -0.09
N ASP A 24 -15.37 -4.54 0.24
CA ASP A 24 -16.20 -3.72 -0.64
C ASP A 24 -16.97 -2.66 0.16
N MET A 25 -17.67 -1.78 -0.55
CA MET A 25 -18.57 -0.78 0.05
C MET A 25 -19.99 -1.31 0.27
N TYR A 26 -20.23 -2.62 0.09
CA TYR A 26 -21.54 -3.28 0.22
C TYR A 26 -21.66 -4.12 1.50
N GLY A 27 -20.66 -4.07 2.38
CA GLY A 27 -20.69 -4.67 3.72
C GLY A 27 -19.57 -5.67 4.01
N ILE A 28 -18.72 -5.99 3.03
CA ILE A 28 -17.54 -6.83 3.27
C ILE A 28 -16.41 -5.93 3.75
N ARG A 29 -16.17 -5.94 5.07
CA ARG A 29 -15.18 -5.05 5.72
C ARG A 29 -13.76 -5.14 5.15
N GLY A 30 -13.26 -6.34 4.87
CA GLY A 30 -11.92 -6.52 4.28
C GLY A 30 -10.81 -5.80 5.07
N ILE A 31 -10.12 -4.84 4.45
CA ILE A 31 -9.05 -4.05 5.11
C ILE A 31 -9.54 -3.29 6.36
N ASP A 32 -10.84 -2.98 6.47
CA ASP A 32 -11.39 -2.29 7.64
C ASP A 32 -11.33 -3.13 8.93
N HIS A 33 -11.15 -4.45 8.83
CA HIS A 33 -10.80 -5.26 10.00
C HIS A 33 -9.46 -4.87 10.62
N LEU A 34 -8.58 -4.22 9.86
CA LEU A 34 -7.26 -3.77 10.26
C LEU A 34 -7.17 -2.25 10.42
N ALA A 35 -8.09 -1.48 9.82
CA ALA A 35 -8.13 -0.02 9.87
C ALA A 35 -8.50 0.51 11.27
N LYS A 36 -7.56 0.36 12.21
CA LYS A 36 -7.68 0.77 13.61
C LYS A 36 -6.41 1.53 14.02
N PRO A 37 -6.52 2.69 14.70
CA PRO A 37 -5.36 3.41 15.23
C PRO A 37 -4.50 2.52 16.13
N GLY A 38 -3.18 2.53 15.91
CA GLY A 38 -2.20 1.70 16.65
C GLY A 38 -2.08 0.26 16.15
N LEU A 39 -3.07 -0.26 15.42
CA LEU A 39 -2.93 -1.55 14.73
C LEU A 39 -2.25 -1.36 13.38
N LEU A 40 -2.88 -0.63 12.45
CA LEU A 40 -2.36 -0.41 11.10
C LEU A 40 -1.55 0.87 11.02
N LYS A 41 -0.25 0.74 10.74
CA LYS A 41 0.66 1.88 10.60
C LYS A 41 0.86 2.28 9.15
N ARG A 42 0.92 1.30 8.24
CA ARG A 42 1.22 1.53 6.83
C ARG A 42 0.49 0.53 5.94
N THR A 43 0.03 0.98 4.79
CA THR A 43 -0.57 0.10 3.77
C THR A 43 -0.10 0.48 2.37
N LEU A 44 0.28 -0.53 1.58
CA LEU A 44 0.57 -0.40 0.16
C LEU A 44 -0.52 -1.16 -0.58
N CYS A 45 -1.39 -0.45 -1.31
CA CYS A 45 -2.46 -1.08 -2.07
C CYS A 45 -2.37 -0.72 -3.55
N GLY A 46 -2.76 -1.67 -4.42
CA GLY A 46 -2.99 -1.37 -5.84
C GLY A 46 -4.41 -0.91 -6.16
N SER A 47 -5.35 -1.22 -5.28
CA SER A 47 -6.64 -0.55 -5.22
C SER A 47 -7.12 -0.51 -3.78
N TYR A 48 -7.78 0.58 -3.40
CA TYR A 48 -8.50 0.69 -2.14
C TYR A 48 -9.99 0.40 -2.39
N PRO A 49 -10.73 -0.15 -1.41
CA PRO A 49 -12.16 -0.35 -1.54
C PRO A 49 -12.86 0.96 -1.91
N SER A 50 -13.62 0.96 -2.99
CA SER A 50 -14.31 2.15 -3.51
C SER A 50 -15.72 1.80 -3.98
N GLY A 51 -16.58 2.82 -4.09
CA GLY A 51 -18.01 2.67 -4.31
C GLY A 51 -18.67 4.03 -4.53
N PRO A 52 -20.00 4.10 -4.59
CA PRO A 52 -20.71 5.34 -4.89
C PRO A 52 -20.42 6.42 -3.84
N SER A 53 -20.20 7.67 -4.26
CA SER A 53 -19.94 8.80 -3.35
C SER A 53 -21.08 9.09 -2.36
N SER A 54 -22.26 8.49 -2.55
CA SER A 54 -23.42 8.56 -1.65
C SER A 54 -23.35 7.59 -0.47
N SER A 55 -22.39 6.68 -0.46
CA SER A 55 -22.23 5.68 0.60
C SER A 55 -21.17 6.11 1.60
N GLU A 56 -21.30 5.67 2.86
CA GLU A 56 -20.29 5.93 3.89
C GLU A 56 -18.93 5.36 3.45
N PRO A 57 -17.85 6.17 3.49
CA PRO A 57 -16.54 5.69 3.08
C PRO A 57 -16.04 4.61 4.05
N PRO A 58 -15.40 3.53 3.54
CA PRO A 58 -14.69 2.56 4.35
C PRO A 58 -13.75 3.23 5.36
N GLN A 59 -13.57 2.61 6.53
CA GLN A 59 -12.78 3.17 7.63
C GLN A 59 -11.34 3.49 7.21
N ILE A 60 -10.77 2.71 6.28
CA ILE A 60 -9.44 3.01 5.74
C ILE A 60 -9.35 4.41 5.10
N TRP A 61 -10.39 4.88 4.42
CA TRP A 61 -10.38 6.23 3.82
C TRP A 61 -10.39 7.34 4.85
N ASN A 62 -11.09 7.14 5.98
CA ASN A 62 -11.04 8.08 7.10
C ASN A 62 -9.60 8.20 7.62
N MET A 63 -8.91 7.05 7.81
CA MET A 63 -7.51 7.03 8.25
C MET A 63 -6.53 7.64 7.24
N ILE A 64 -6.82 7.53 5.94
CA ILE A 64 -6.01 8.15 4.90
C ILE A 64 -6.18 9.68 4.98
N GLY A 65 -7.42 10.16 5.04
CA GLY A 65 -7.76 11.58 5.05
C GLY A 65 -7.26 12.31 6.30
N ASP A 66 -7.32 11.66 7.47
CA ASP A 66 -6.82 12.22 8.73
C ASP A 66 -5.30 12.04 8.94
N ASN A 67 -4.59 11.42 7.99
CA ASN A 67 -3.16 11.10 8.06
C ASN A 67 -2.77 10.16 9.23
N SER A 68 -3.70 9.36 9.76
CA SER A 68 -3.41 8.38 10.83
C SER A 68 -2.80 7.07 10.32
N VAL A 69 -2.80 6.83 9.00
CA VAL A 69 -2.08 5.71 8.35
C VAL A 69 -1.20 6.21 7.20
N ALA A 70 0.02 5.68 7.08
CA ALA A 70 0.84 5.90 5.90
C ALA A 70 0.31 5.08 4.72
N ALA A 71 -0.34 5.72 3.76
CA ALA A 71 -0.97 5.04 2.63
C ALA A 71 -0.26 5.29 1.30
N TYR A 72 0.01 4.20 0.59
CA TYR A 72 0.55 4.24 -0.76
C TYR A 72 -0.44 3.60 -1.74
N ASN A 73 -0.60 4.23 -2.90
CA ASN A 73 -1.29 3.66 -4.06
C ASN A 73 -0.23 3.21 -5.07
N VAL A 74 0.02 1.91 -5.19
CA VAL A 74 1.06 1.35 -6.07
C VAL A 74 0.38 0.66 -7.24
N PRO A 75 0.73 0.92 -8.51
CA PRO A 75 0.08 0.22 -9.63
C PRO A 75 0.00 -1.30 -9.40
N SER A 76 -1.21 -1.89 -9.44
CA SER A 76 -1.44 -3.28 -9.00
C SER A 76 -0.49 -4.29 -9.63
N GLY A 77 -0.17 -4.14 -10.92
CA GLY A 77 0.79 -5.00 -11.62
C GLY A 77 2.19 -4.96 -10.99
N ILE A 78 2.66 -3.77 -10.62
CA ILE A 78 3.95 -3.60 -9.92
C ILE A 78 3.88 -4.26 -8.55
N LEU A 79 2.78 -4.11 -7.80
CA LEU A 79 2.65 -4.72 -6.48
C LEU A 79 2.60 -6.26 -6.54
N PHE A 80 1.96 -6.85 -7.55
CA PHE A 80 2.05 -8.29 -7.84
C PHE A 80 3.47 -8.72 -8.17
N ASP A 81 4.18 -7.97 -9.03
CA ASP A 81 5.58 -8.24 -9.33
C ASP A 81 6.45 -8.13 -8.08
N MET A 82 6.22 -7.16 -7.19
CA MET A 82 6.94 -7.04 -5.91
C MET A 82 6.81 -8.30 -5.05
N HIS A 83 5.61 -8.90 -4.97
CA HIS A 83 5.42 -10.19 -4.30
C HIS A 83 6.19 -11.32 -4.99
N ARG A 84 6.15 -11.38 -6.32
CA ARG A 84 6.93 -12.37 -7.10
C ARG A 84 8.42 -12.24 -6.85
N GLU A 85 8.96 -11.03 -6.90
CA GLU A 85 10.38 -10.75 -6.68
C GLU A 85 10.79 -11.08 -5.23
N ALA A 86 9.94 -10.76 -4.24
CA ALA A 86 10.18 -11.13 -2.85
C ALA A 86 10.26 -12.66 -2.65
N ALA A 87 9.31 -13.40 -3.22
CA ALA A 87 9.30 -14.87 -3.16
C ALA A 87 10.52 -15.50 -3.84
N ALA A 88 11.00 -14.88 -4.93
CA ALA A 88 12.20 -15.30 -5.66
C ALA A 88 13.51 -14.82 -5.01
N LYS A 89 13.47 -14.12 -3.87
CA LYS A 89 14.63 -13.51 -3.19
C LYS A 89 15.41 -12.54 -4.10
N ARG A 90 14.69 -11.82 -4.95
CA ARG A 90 15.22 -10.80 -5.85
C ARG A 90 15.11 -9.42 -5.20
N PRO A 91 15.93 -8.44 -5.62
CA PRO A 91 16.02 -7.16 -4.93
C PRO A 91 14.77 -6.29 -5.11
N GLY A 92 13.98 -6.47 -6.17
CA GLY A 92 12.84 -5.61 -6.46
C GLY A 92 12.44 -5.63 -7.92
N VAL A 93 11.46 -4.79 -8.24
CA VAL A 93 10.94 -4.60 -9.59
C VAL A 93 11.63 -3.41 -10.23
N LEU A 94 12.21 -3.60 -11.41
CA LEU A 94 12.70 -2.52 -12.27
C LEU A 94 11.73 -2.38 -13.45
N THR A 95 11.11 -1.21 -13.61
CA THR A 95 10.05 -0.99 -14.61
C THR A 95 9.99 0.44 -15.10
N LYS A 96 9.54 0.66 -16.34
CA LYS A 96 9.19 2.00 -16.85
C LYS A 96 7.74 2.39 -16.56
N VAL A 97 6.93 1.45 -16.06
CA VAL A 97 5.52 1.71 -15.71
C VAL A 97 5.48 2.74 -14.57
N GLY A 98 4.79 3.86 -14.80
CA GLY A 98 4.59 4.92 -13.82
C GLY A 98 5.56 6.10 -13.92
N LEU A 99 6.55 6.07 -14.84
CA LEU A 99 7.38 7.24 -15.12
C LEU A 99 6.52 8.46 -15.48
N ASP A 100 6.87 9.61 -14.92
CA ASP A 100 6.15 10.88 -15.06
C ASP A 100 4.66 10.83 -14.67
N THR A 101 4.29 9.90 -13.77
CA THR A 101 2.96 9.82 -13.15
C THR A 101 3.07 9.98 -11.64
N PHE A 102 1.96 9.82 -10.92
CA PHE A 102 1.97 9.84 -9.46
C PHE A 102 2.85 8.76 -8.82
N ALA A 103 3.17 7.69 -9.55
CA ALA A 103 4.08 6.64 -9.10
C ALA A 103 5.56 7.05 -9.19
N ASP A 104 5.89 8.09 -9.95
CA ASP A 104 7.26 8.59 -10.07
C ASP A 104 7.65 9.35 -8.78
N PRO A 105 8.82 9.06 -8.17
CA PRO A 105 9.26 9.73 -6.95
C PRO A 105 9.56 11.23 -7.13
N ARG A 106 9.67 11.73 -8.36
CA ARG A 106 9.76 13.17 -8.64
C ARG A 106 8.41 13.89 -8.42
N HIS A 107 7.31 13.14 -8.38
CA HIS A 107 5.97 13.61 -8.08
C HIS A 107 5.56 13.14 -6.68
N GLN A 108 4.61 12.20 -6.57
CA GLN A 108 4.15 11.67 -5.28
C GLN A 108 4.86 10.38 -4.85
N GLY A 109 5.53 9.66 -5.76
CA GLY A 109 6.17 8.38 -5.43
C GLY A 109 5.21 7.37 -4.80
N CYS A 110 3.98 7.30 -5.32
CA CYS A 110 2.86 6.50 -4.81
C CYS A 110 2.24 6.97 -3.48
N ALA A 111 2.78 7.99 -2.80
CA ALA A 111 2.23 8.47 -1.54
C ALA A 111 0.82 9.08 -1.73
N MET A 112 -0.12 8.72 -0.86
CA MET A 112 -1.49 9.26 -0.88
C MET A 112 -1.69 10.40 0.13
N ASN A 113 -0.84 10.48 1.15
CA ASN A 113 -0.97 11.45 2.23
C ASN A 113 0.41 11.77 2.84
N ALA A 114 0.48 12.74 3.75
CA ALA A 114 1.74 13.20 4.33
C ALA A 114 2.38 12.19 5.28
N ALA A 115 1.58 11.29 5.86
CA ALA A 115 2.09 10.17 6.67
C ALA A 115 2.90 9.16 5.85
N ALA A 116 2.66 9.07 4.54
CA ALA A 116 3.42 8.26 3.59
C ALA A 116 4.74 8.94 3.17
N SER A 117 5.61 9.22 4.14
CA SER A 117 6.87 9.95 3.92
C SER A 117 8.07 9.08 3.56
N GLU A 118 7.99 7.76 3.74
CA GLU A 118 9.08 6.82 3.44
C GLU A 118 9.07 6.45 1.95
N PRO A 119 10.08 6.80 1.15
CA PRO A 119 10.07 6.50 -0.27
C PRO A 119 10.06 4.98 -0.53
N ILE A 120 9.13 4.52 -1.37
CA ILE A 120 9.02 3.10 -1.78
C ILE A 120 9.51 2.85 -3.21
N VAL A 121 9.83 3.93 -3.93
CA VAL A 121 10.25 3.93 -5.34
C VAL A 121 11.39 4.91 -5.53
N SER A 122 12.32 4.56 -6.41
CA SER A 122 13.47 5.41 -6.78
C SER A 122 13.70 5.35 -8.29
N VAL A 123 14.23 6.42 -8.88
CA VAL A 123 14.72 6.39 -10.26
C VAL A 123 16.10 5.73 -10.28
N GLN A 124 16.33 4.83 -11.22
CA GLN A 124 17.61 4.16 -11.47
C GLN A 124 17.98 4.27 -12.94
N GLN A 125 19.27 4.39 -13.22
CA GLN A 125 19.81 4.27 -14.57
C GLN A 125 20.13 2.81 -14.85
N PHE A 126 19.52 2.24 -15.88
CA PHE A 126 19.74 0.85 -16.27
C PHE A 126 19.64 0.71 -17.78
N ASP A 127 20.65 0.05 -18.37
CA ASP A 127 20.77 -0.13 -19.81
C ASP A 127 20.70 1.19 -20.61
N GLY A 128 21.31 2.25 -20.05
CA GLY A 128 21.33 3.58 -20.67
C GLY A 128 20.02 4.37 -20.60
N GLU A 129 19.01 3.87 -19.89
CA GLU A 129 17.71 4.52 -19.75
C GLU A 129 17.31 4.72 -18.27
N GLU A 130 16.35 5.62 -18.03
CA GLU A 130 15.71 5.78 -16.72
C GLU A 130 14.64 4.72 -16.47
N TRP A 131 14.65 4.16 -15.27
CA TRP A 131 13.68 3.18 -14.79
C TRP A 131 13.24 3.53 -13.37
N LEU A 132 12.02 3.12 -13.00
CA LEU A 132 11.59 3.10 -11.62
C LEU A 132 11.97 1.76 -10.98
N TYR A 133 12.57 1.83 -9.80
CA TYR A 133 12.91 0.68 -8.98
C TYR A 133 12.06 0.68 -7.70
N PHE A 134 11.26 -0.38 -7.57
CA PHE A 134 10.46 -0.68 -6.38
C PHE A 134 11.13 -1.81 -5.61
N ARG A 135 11.60 -1.53 -4.39
CA ARG A 135 12.27 -2.55 -3.56
C ARG A 135 11.29 -3.64 -3.16
N SER A 136 11.70 -4.90 -3.24
CA SER A 136 10.91 -6.01 -2.73
C SER A 136 10.69 -5.88 -1.23
N ILE A 137 9.47 -6.11 -0.80
CA ILE A 137 9.10 -6.23 0.61
C ILE A 137 8.74 -7.69 0.84
N VAL A 138 9.51 -8.36 1.70
CA VAL A 138 9.22 -9.75 2.10
C VAL A 138 8.19 -9.71 3.22
N PRO A 139 6.98 -10.26 3.04
CA PRO A 139 6.01 -10.33 4.12
C PRO A 139 6.50 -11.30 5.20
N ASP A 140 6.35 -10.91 6.46
CA ASP A 140 6.59 -11.82 7.59
C ASP A 140 5.50 -12.91 7.69
N ILE A 141 4.29 -12.57 7.21
CA ILE A 141 3.09 -13.42 7.19
C ILE A 141 2.35 -13.16 5.87
N SER A 142 1.81 -14.21 5.25
CA SER A 142 1.02 -14.16 4.00
C SER A 142 -0.20 -15.06 4.08
#